data_AF-A0A920EZF7-F1
#
_entry.id   AF-A0A920EZF7-F1
#
_cell.length_a   1.000
_cell.length_b   1.000
_cell.length_c   1.000
_cell.angle_alpha   90.00
_cell.angle_beta   90.00
_cell.angle_gamma   90.00
#
_symmetry.space_group_name_H-M   'P 1'
#
loop_
_entity.id
_entity.type
_entity.pdbx_description
1 polymer ?
#
loop_
_entity_poly.entity_id
_entity_poly.type
_entity_poly.pdbx_seq_one_letter_code
_entity_poly.pdbx_strand_id
1 'polypeptide(L)'
;MKSIVVGGEIIEALRDRVLGRVTVDDIINPETKEILVEAGNLLDERLVNLIEKFGVDEVKVRSPLSCETRYGLCAKCYGRDLGRGSLVNVGNLLGSCSSVNWRARYAVNHENFPHWRSGI
;
A
#
# COMPACT_ATOMS: atom_id res chain seq x y z
N MET A 1 7.99 -1.32 8.53
CA MET A 1 7.41 -2.45 9.27
C MET A 1 8.53 -3.42 9.59
N LYS A 2 8.50 -4.03 10.77
CA LYS A 2 9.52 -4.97 11.28
C LYS A 2 8.85 -6.23 11.82
N SER A 3 9.56 -7.35 11.85
CA SER A 3 9.13 -8.52 12.62
C SER A 3 9.05 -8.18 14.12
N ILE A 4 8.15 -8.88 14.83
CA ILE A 4 8.02 -8.73 16.29
C ILE A 4 8.61 -9.98 16.94
N VAL A 5 9.67 -9.77 17.71
CA VAL A 5 10.34 -10.80 18.51
C VAL A 5 10.22 -10.42 19.97
N VAL A 6 9.73 -11.33 20.80
CA VAL A 6 9.60 -11.13 22.25
C VAL A 6 10.18 -12.36 22.94
N GLY A 7 11.11 -12.15 23.87
CA GLY A 7 11.69 -13.24 24.65
C GLY A 7 12.53 -14.24 23.84
N GLY A 8 12.93 -13.90 22.61
CA GLY A 8 13.68 -14.79 21.71
C GLY A 8 12.81 -15.62 20.77
N GLU A 9 11.48 -15.53 20.88
CA GLU A 9 10.54 -16.16 19.96
C GLU A 9 9.92 -15.13 19.01
N ILE A 10 9.77 -15.52 17.74
CA ILE A 10 9.12 -14.70 16.70
C ILE A 10 7.60 -14.83 16.90
N ILE A 11 6.95 -13.76 17.37
CA ILE A 11 5.50 -13.74 17.57
C ILE A 11 4.79 -13.46 16.24
N GLU A 12 5.28 -12.47 15.50
CA GLU A 12 4.75 -12.10 14.18
C GLU A 12 5.88 -12.01 13.17
N ALA A 13 5.82 -12.88 12.17
CA ALA A 13 6.72 -12.86 11.04
C ALA A 13 6.48 -11.60 10.19
N LEU A 14 7.56 -11.08 9.58
CA LEU A 14 7.46 -9.90 8.72
C LEU A 14 6.46 -10.14 7.58
N ARG A 15 6.43 -11.36 7.04
CA ARG A 15 5.57 -11.77 5.92
C ARG A 15 4.09 -11.47 6.15
N ASP A 16 3.58 -11.81 7.32
CA ASP A 16 2.15 -11.71 7.64
C ASP A 16 1.76 -10.26 7.87
N ARG A 17 2.70 -9.43 8.34
CA ARG A 17 2.49 -7.99 8.58
C ARG A 17 2.49 -7.17 7.29
N VAL A 18 3.31 -7.56 6.31
CA VAL A 18 3.50 -6.79 5.06
C VAL A 18 2.60 -7.29 3.93
N LEU A 19 2.03 -8.49 4.04
CA LEU A 19 1.13 -9.05 3.03
C LEU A 19 -0.04 -8.10 2.72
N GLY A 20 -0.26 -7.84 1.44
CA GLY A 20 -1.33 -6.97 0.97
C GLY A 20 -1.10 -5.48 1.21
N ARG A 21 0.12 -5.07 1.61
CA ARG A 21 0.52 -3.66 1.65
C ARG A 21 1.27 -3.26 0.38
N VAL A 22 1.35 -1.96 0.13
CA VAL A 22 2.08 -1.40 -1.01
C VAL A 22 3.41 -0.82 -0.55
N THR A 23 4.48 -1.08 -1.28
CA THR A 23 5.83 -0.56 -0.98
C THR A 23 5.89 0.96 -1.19
N VAL A 24 6.65 1.64 -0.33
CA VAL A 24 6.95 3.08 -0.49
C VAL A 24 8.23 3.28 -1.29
N ASP A 25 9.28 2.55 -0.91
CA ASP A 25 10.61 2.59 -1.50
C ASP A 25 10.90 1.23 -2.17
N ASP A 26 11.88 1.22 -3.07
CA ASP A 26 12.39 -0.01 -3.68
C ASP A 26 13.01 -0.91 -2.61
N ILE A 27 12.64 -2.20 -2.63
CA ILE A 27 13.24 -3.20 -1.75
C ILE A 27 14.48 -3.73 -2.43
N ILE A 28 15.63 -3.48 -1.83
CA ILE A 28 16.93 -3.90 -2.35
C ILE A 28 17.41 -5.12 -1.56
N ASN A 29 17.98 -6.10 -2.27
CA ASN A 29 18.62 -7.25 -1.64
C ASN A 29 19.91 -6.80 -0.92
N PRO A 30 20.09 -7.07 0.39
CA PRO A 30 21.33 -6.73 1.09
C PRO A 30 22.57 -7.46 0.54
N GLU A 31 22.41 -8.66 -0.04
CA GLU A 31 23.52 -9.46 -0.57
C GLU A 31 23.91 -9.06 -1.99
N THR A 32 22.95 -9.03 -2.92
CA THR A 32 23.23 -8.79 -4.35
C THR A 32 23.14 -7.31 -4.75
N LYS A 33 22.57 -6.44 -3.90
CA LYS A 33 22.23 -5.03 -4.21
C LYS A 33 21.28 -4.85 -5.40
N GLU A 34 20.57 -5.90 -5.78
CA GLU A 34 19.56 -5.84 -6.84
C GLU A 34 18.21 -5.44 -6.27
N ILE A 35 17.38 -4.80 -7.10
CA ILE A 35 16.01 -4.44 -6.75
C ILE A 35 15.14 -5.70 -6.80
N LEU A 36 14.60 -6.11 -5.65
CA LEU A 36 13.70 -7.25 -5.52
C LEU A 36 12.26 -6.87 -5.87
N VAL A 37 11.83 -5.71 -5.38
CA VAL A 37 10.47 -5.19 -5.56
C VAL A 37 10.56 -3.68 -5.75
N GLU A 38 9.97 -3.20 -6.85
CA GLU A 38 9.87 -1.78 -7.14
C GLU A 38 8.90 -1.07 -6.18
N ALA A 39 9.13 0.23 -5.99
CA ALA A 39 8.28 1.13 -5.23
C ALA A 39 6.86 1.19 -5.83
N GLY A 40 5.85 1.15 -4.97
CA GLY A 40 4.46 1.26 -5.38
C GLY A 40 3.81 -0.05 -5.84
N ASN A 41 4.51 -1.18 -5.74
CA ASN A 41 3.93 -2.50 -5.99
C ASN A 41 3.22 -3.07 -4.77
N LEU A 42 2.16 -3.84 -5.02
CA LEU A 42 1.44 -4.60 -4.01
C LEU A 42 2.25 -5.83 -3.61
N LEU A 43 2.40 -6.06 -2.31
CA LEU A 43 3.06 -7.23 -1.76
C LEU A 43 2.12 -8.43 -1.77
N ASP A 44 2.28 -9.28 -2.78
CA ASP A 44 1.62 -10.58 -2.89
C ASP A 44 2.42 -11.69 -2.18
N GLU A 45 1.77 -12.84 -1.95
CA GLU A 45 2.39 -14.03 -1.31
C GLU A 45 3.73 -14.42 -1.96
N ARG A 46 3.86 -14.29 -3.28
CA ARG A 46 5.11 -14.58 -4.01
C ARG A 46 6.23 -13.58 -3.67
N LEU A 47 5.92 -12.29 -3.66
CA LEU A 47 6.90 -11.24 -3.37
C LEU A 47 7.33 -11.28 -1.92
N VAL A 48 6.38 -11.51 -1.02
CA VAL A 48 6.67 -11.64 0.41
C VAL A 48 7.58 -12.84 0.69
N ASN A 49 7.36 -13.98 0.03
CA ASN A 49 8.24 -15.15 0.14
C ASN A 49 9.66 -14.87 -0.41
N LEU A 50 9.78 -14.07 -1.47
CA LEU A 50 11.10 -13.61 -1.93
C LEU A 50 11.80 -12.76 -0.87
N ILE A 51 11.11 -11.78 -0.30
CA ILE A 51 11.64 -10.88 0.75
C ILE A 51 12.12 -11.68 1.97
N GLU A 52 11.35 -12.69 2.39
CA GLU A 52 11.72 -13.60 3.48
C GLU A 52 12.94 -14.47 3.13
N LYS A 53 12.99 -15.00 1.90
CA LYS A 53 14.12 -15.82 1.42
C LYS A 53 15.44 -15.04 1.34
N PHE A 54 15.38 -13.75 1.04
CA PHE A 54 16.55 -12.87 1.00
C PHE A 54 16.88 -12.25 2.37
N GLY A 55 16.14 -12.60 3.43
CA GLY A 55 16.46 -12.15 4.80
C GLY A 55 16.30 -10.64 5.01
N VAL A 56 15.32 -10.01 4.36
CA VAL A 56 15.06 -8.58 4.57
C VAL A 56 14.32 -8.40 5.89
N ASP A 57 14.93 -7.67 6.83
CA ASP A 57 14.39 -7.47 8.19
C ASP A 57 13.36 -6.31 8.29
N GLU A 58 13.48 -5.31 7.41
CA GLU A 58 12.66 -4.10 7.44
C GLU A 58 12.17 -3.71 6.04
N VAL A 59 10.87 -3.44 5.94
CA VAL A 59 10.24 -2.95 4.71
C VAL A 59 9.41 -1.70 4.99
N LYS A 60 9.61 -0.66 4.19
CA LYS A 60 8.76 0.54 4.21
C LYS A 60 7.54 0.33 3.33
N VAL A 61 6.37 0.37 3.96
CA VAL A 61 5.07 0.21 3.31
C VAL A 61 4.19 1.43 3.54
N ARG A 62 3.23 1.63 2.65
CA ARG A 62 2.21 2.67 2.82
C ARG A 62 1.27 2.29 3.95
N SER A 63 0.93 3.29 4.77
CA SER A 63 -0.03 3.16 5.85
C SER A 63 -1.24 4.02 5.55
N PRO A 64 -2.46 3.60 5.95
CA PRO A 64 -3.62 4.46 5.86
C PRO A 64 -3.50 5.73 6.69
N LEU A 65 -2.72 5.69 7.77
CA LEU A 65 -2.50 6.83 8.68
C LEU A 65 -1.59 7.91 8.08
N SER A 66 -0.75 7.55 7.09
CA SER A 66 0.16 8.48 6.41
C SER A 66 -0.36 8.87 5.02
N CYS A 67 -1.65 8.70 4.76
CA CYS A 67 -2.25 9.03 3.48
C CYS A 67 -2.45 10.54 3.35
N GLU A 68 -1.91 11.13 2.29
CA GLU A 68 -2.05 12.56 1.96
C GLU A 68 -3.38 12.89 1.25
N THR A 69 -4.29 11.92 1.12
CA THR A 69 -5.57 12.13 0.45
C THR A 69 -6.47 13.03 1.31
N ARG A 70 -6.98 14.10 0.72
CA ARG A 70 -7.81 15.10 1.43
C ARG A 70 -9.14 14.54 1.96
N TYR A 71 -9.74 13.60 1.24
CA TYR A 71 -11.01 12.96 1.61
C TYR A 71 -10.95 11.47 1.30
N GLY A 72 -11.13 10.63 2.33
CA GLY A 72 -11.07 9.18 2.20
C GLY A 72 -9.64 8.65 2.15
N LEU A 73 -9.46 7.50 1.50
CA LEU A 73 -8.19 6.79 1.49
C LEU A 73 -7.80 6.35 0.09
N CYS A 74 -6.53 6.54 -0.26
CA CYS A 74 -5.99 6.11 -1.54
C CYS A 74 -5.95 4.58 -1.63
N ALA A 75 -6.22 4.00 -2.82
CA ALA A 75 -6.20 2.56 -3.03
C ALA A 75 -4.85 1.91 -2.64
N LYS A 76 -3.74 2.60 -2.92
CA LYS A 76 -2.38 2.14 -2.56
C LYS A 76 -2.12 2.17 -1.05
N CYS A 77 -2.77 3.09 -0.33
CA CYS A 77 -2.60 3.30 1.11
C CYS A 77 -3.45 2.31 1.90
N TYR A 78 -4.60 1.93 1.33
CA TYR A 78 -5.42 0.82 1.81
C TYR A 78 -4.74 -0.52 1.57
N GLY A 79 -4.29 -0.75 0.34
CA GLY A 79 -3.64 -1.99 -0.09
C GLY A 79 -4.64 -3.01 -0.64
N ARG A 80 -4.49 -4.26 -0.22
CA ARG A 80 -5.30 -5.42 -0.63
C ARG A 80 -6.65 -5.39 0.06
N ASP A 81 -7.70 -5.63 -0.72
CA ASP A 81 -9.05 -5.84 -0.22
C ASP A 81 -9.13 -7.23 0.46
N LEU A 82 -9.55 -7.26 1.74
CA LEU A 82 -9.66 -8.49 2.54
C LEU A 82 -10.68 -9.48 1.96
N GLY A 83 -11.70 -9.00 1.24
CA GLY A 83 -12.75 -9.85 0.68
C GLY A 83 -12.41 -10.47 -0.68
N ARG A 84 -11.58 -9.79 -1.49
CA ARG A 84 -11.24 -10.26 -2.86
C ARG A 84 -9.79 -10.72 -3.00
N GLY A 85 -8.92 -10.37 -2.07
CA GLY A 85 -7.52 -10.72 -2.14
C GLY A 85 -6.79 -10.07 -3.32
N SER A 86 -7.29 -8.95 -3.85
CA SER A 86 -6.62 -8.15 -4.88
C SER A 86 -6.54 -6.69 -4.43
N LEU A 87 -5.75 -5.86 -5.13
CA LEU A 87 -5.71 -4.42 -4.85
C LEU A 87 -7.13 -3.82 -4.88
N VAL A 88 -7.44 -2.96 -3.92
CA VAL A 88 -8.77 -2.33 -3.89
C VAL A 88 -9.00 -1.51 -5.15
N ASN A 89 -10.18 -1.67 -5.75
CA ASN A 89 -10.54 -0.91 -6.94
C ASN A 89 -10.96 0.51 -6.55
N VAL A 90 -10.56 1.51 -7.35
CA VAL A 90 -10.89 2.91 -7.09
C VAL A 90 -12.39 3.09 -7.26
N GLY A 91 -13.09 3.44 -6.17
CA GLY A 91 -14.56 3.53 -6.13
C GLY A 91 -15.26 2.45 -5.30
N ASN A 92 -14.52 1.53 -4.67
CA ASN A 92 -15.11 0.67 -3.65
C ASN A 92 -15.46 1.52 -2.41
N LEU A 93 -16.76 1.71 -2.16
CA LEU A 93 -17.26 2.41 -0.98
C LEU A 93 -16.91 1.61 0.27
N LEU A 94 -15.83 2.00 0.93
CA LEU A 94 -15.52 1.51 2.26
C LEU A 94 -16.39 2.26 3.26
N GLY A 95 -17.60 1.76 3.48
CA GLY A 95 -18.39 2.13 4.64
C GLY A 95 -19.88 2.31 4.36
N SER A 96 -20.68 1.32 4.74
CA SER A 96 -21.89 1.60 5.49
C SER A 96 -21.48 2.08 6.91
N CYS A 97 -21.02 3.33 7.02
CA CYS A 97 -20.92 4.02 8.29
C CYS A 97 -21.47 5.42 8.09
N SER A 98 -22.58 5.70 8.78
CA SER A 98 -23.40 6.90 8.65
C SER A 98 -22.62 8.21 8.79
N SER A 99 -23.08 9.21 8.04
CA SER A 99 -22.84 10.66 8.20
C SER A 99 -21.39 11.15 8.17
N VAL A 100 -20.76 11.14 6.99
CA VAL A 100 -19.94 12.28 6.57
C VAL A 100 -20.29 12.63 5.13
N ASN A 101 -20.65 13.89 4.93
CA ASN A 101 -21.09 14.49 3.67
C ASN A 101 -20.05 14.25 2.55
N TRP A 102 -20.29 13.21 1.73
CA TRP A 102 -19.43 12.80 0.63
C TRP A 102 -19.72 13.67 -0.62
N ARG A 103 -19.18 14.88 -0.66
CA ARG A 103 -19.00 15.55 -1.96
C ARG A 103 -17.74 14.99 -2.60
N ALA A 104 -17.89 13.87 -3.31
CA ALA A 104 -16.85 13.35 -4.19
C ALA A 104 -16.47 14.39 -5.23
N ARG A 105 -15.33 15.03 -5.01
CA ARG A 105 -14.58 15.70 -6.06
C ARG A 105 -13.53 14.70 -6.52
N TYR A 106 -13.80 14.06 -7.65
CA TYR A 106 -12.90 13.17 -8.35
C TYR A 106 -11.52 13.85 -8.52
N ALA A 107 -10.49 13.31 -7.88
CA ALA A 107 -9.10 13.59 -8.20
C ALA A 107 -8.60 12.48 -9.11
N VAL A 108 -8.98 12.55 -10.39
CA VAL A 108 -8.33 11.77 -11.44
C VAL A 108 -6.98 12.42 -11.72
N ASN A 109 -5.95 11.58 -11.81
CA ASN A 109 -4.55 11.89 -12.09
C ASN A 109 -4.35 13.15 -12.96
N HIS A 110 -3.55 14.08 -12.44
CA HIS A 110 -3.28 15.40 -13.03
C HIS A 110 -2.18 15.37 -14.13
N GLU A 111 -2.05 14.27 -14.87
CA GLU A 111 -0.99 14.12 -15.90
C GLU A 111 -1.53 13.97 -17.34
N ASN A 112 -2.78 14.32 -17.60
CA ASN A 112 -3.23 14.47 -18.99
C ASN A 112 -4.42 15.45 -19.10
N PHE A 113 -4.11 16.72 -19.37
CA PHE A 113 -5.12 17.73 -19.75
C PHE A 113 -4.67 18.45 -21.02
N PRO A 114 -5.26 18.17 -22.20
CA PRO A 114 -5.39 19.20 -23.20
C PRO A 114 -6.59 20.09 -22.80
N HIS A 115 -6.30 21.38 -22.58
CA HIS A 115 -7.21 22.53 -22.67
C HIS A 115 -8.61 22.37 -22.05
N TRP A 116 -9.01 23.26 -21.13
CA TRP A 116 -10.28 23.99 -21.27
C TRP A 116 -10.28 25.19 -20.31
N ARG A 117 -10.40 26.36 -20.93
CA ARG A 117 -10.40 27.68 -20.28
C ARG A 117 -11.63 27.84 -19.40
N SER A 118 -11.41 28.62 -18.36
CA SER A 118 -12.36 29.28 -17.47
C SER A 118 -13.51 29.96 -18.20
N GLY A 119 -14.72 29.74 -17.70
CA GLY A 119 -15.93 30.45 -18.07
C GLY A 119 -16.95 30.38 -16.94
N ILE A 120 -17.04 31.51 -16.23
CA ILE A 120 -18.07 31.95 -15.27
C ILE A 120 -17.91 31.43 -13.83
#